data_AF-A0A3D2UPH8-F1
#
_entry.id   AF-A0A3D2UPH8-F1
#
_cell.length_a   1.000
_cell.length_b   1.000
_cell.length_c   1.000
_cell.angle_alpha   90.00
_cell.angle_beta   90.00
_cell.angle_gamma   90.00
#
_symmetry.space_group_name_H-M   'P 1'
#
loop_
_entity.id
_entity.type
_entity.pdbx_description
1 polymer ?
#
loop_
_entity_poly.entity_id
_entity_poly.type
_entity_poly.pdbx_seq_one_letter_code
_entity_poly.pdbx_strand_id
1 'polypeptide(L)'
;MSDEETRPTDFIREAVKEDLKNGRFNYVRTRLPPEPNGYLHIGHVKAFMIDYLVAKENGGELILRFDDTNPTKEETEFVEAIEEDARWLGIEWAKVTFASDYFDLLYEWAQKLVLDGKAYVDDQTPEEVSKNRGT
;
A
#
# COMPACT_ATOMS: atom_id res chain seq x y z
N MET A 1 -39.34 -8.13 -4.59
CA MET A 1 -38.11 -8.93 -4.42
C MET A 1 -37.26 -8.56 -5.61
N SER A 2 -36.44 -7.52 -5.45
CA SER A 2 -35.63 -6.95 -6.53
C SER A 2 -34.52 -7.93 -6.88
N ASP A 3 -34.39 -8.23 -8.17
CA ASP A 3 -33.28 -8.94 -8.75
C ASP A 3 -31.95 -8.37 -8.22
N GLU A 4 -31.24 -9.12 -7.38
CA GLU A 4 -29.81 -8.94 -7.21
C GLU A 4 -29.18 -9.36 -8.53
N GLU A 5 -29.12 -8.44 -9.49
CA GLU A 5 -28.28 -8.58 -10.67
C GLU A 5 -26.88 -8.95 -10.18
N THR A 6 -26.44 -10.16 -10.50
CA THR A 6 -25.08 -10.63 -10.25
C THR A 6 -24.13 -9.71 -11.00
N ARG A 7 -23.65 -8.67 -10.32
CA ARG A 7 -22.65 -7.76 -10.88
C ARG A 7 -21.45 -8.59 -11.30
N PRO A 8 -20.87 -8.34 -12.48
CA PRO A 8 -19.60 -8.95 -12.85
C PRO A 8 -18.60 -8.65 -11.72
N THR A 9 -18.03 -9.72 -11.15
CA THR A 9 -16.95 -9.60 -10.18
C THR A 9 -15.63 -9.41 -10.92
N ASP A 10 -14.67 -8.72 -10.30
CA ASP A 10 -13.31 -8.63 -10.81
C ASP A 10 -12.40 -9.69 -10.13
N PHE A 11 -11.23 -9.90 -10.73
CA PHE A 11 -10.26 -10.90 -10.29
C PHE A 11 -9.73 -10.68 -8.86
N ILE A 12 -9.73 -9.45 -8.33
CA ILE A 12 -9.28 -9.16 -6.96
C ILE A 12 -10.32 -9.68 -5.98
N ARG A 13 -11.60 -9.39 -6.23
CA ARG A 13 -12.72 -9.89 -5.40
C ARG A 13 -12.82 -11.41 -5.44
N GLU A 14 -12.59 -12.01 -6.60
CA GLU A 14 -12.53 -13.47 -6.74
C GLU A 14 -11.40 -14.07 -5.89
N ALA A 15 -10.20 -13.49 -5.96
CA ALA A 15 -9.05 -13.95 -5.16
C ALA A 15 -9.29 -13.80 -3.65
N VAL A 16 -9.86 -12.67 -3.20
CA VAL A 16 -10.20 -12.46 -1.78
C VAL A 16 -11.23 -13.49 -1.32
N LYS A 17 -12.28 -13.74 -2.11
CA LYS A 17 -13.32 -14.72 -1.80
C LYS A 17 -12.74 -16.14 -1.70
N GLU A 18 -11.82 -16.49 -2.60
CA GLU A 18 -11.13 -17.78 -2.57
C GLU A 18 -10.24 -17.92 -1.33
N ASP A 19 -9.43 -16.92 -1.01
CA ASP A 19 -8.55 -16.92 0.15
C ASP A 19 -9.34 -17.05 1.48
N LEU A 20 -10.48 -16.37 1.59
CA LEU A 20 -11.38 -16.47 2.75
C LEU A 20 -12.05 -17.85 2.82
N LYS A 21 -12.54 -18.37 1.69
CA LYS A 21 -13.21 -19.68 1.61
C LYS A 21 -12.24 -20.81 1.99
N ASN A 22 -11.00 -20.73 1.54
CA ASN A 22 -9.97 -21.73 1.81
C ASN A 22 -9.34 -21.56 3.21
N GLY A 23 -9.72 -20.51 3.95
CA GLY A 23 -9.19 -20.25 5.29
C GLY A 23 -7.72 -19.81 5.31
N ARG A 24 -7.18 -19.33 4.18
CA ARG A 24 -5.82 -18.75 4.14
C ARG A 24 -5.74 -17.50 5.02
N PHE A 25 -6.82 -16.71 5.02
CA PHE A 25 -7.06 -15.60 5.91
C PHE A 25 -8.48 -15.68 6.47
N ASN A 26 -8.70 -15.10 7.64
CA ASN A 26 -10.00 -14.97 8.28
C ASN A 26 -10.48 -13.51 8.36
N TYR A 27 -9.74 -12.57 7.77
CA TYR A 27 -10.07 -11.16 7.67
C TYR A 27 -9.58 -10.60 6.33
N VAL A 28 -10.13 -9.45 5.94
CA VAL A 28 -9.64 -8.64 4.83
C VAL A 28 -9.02 -7.37 5.40
N ARG A 29 -7.79 -7.06 5.01
CA ARG A 29 -7.14 -5.79 5.31
C ARG A 29 -6.44 -5.26 4.08
N THR A 30 -6.86 -4.11 3.59
CA THR A 30 -6.26 -3.42 2.45
C THR A 30 -5.51 -2.17 2.94
N ARG A 31 -4.80 -1.49 2.04
CA ARG A 31 -4.14 -0.22 2.38
C ARG A 31 -4.07 0.74 1.20
N LEU A 32 -4.14 2.03 1.50
CA LEU A 32 -3.77 3.12 0.60
C LEU A 32 -2.35 3.58 0.94
N PRO A 33 -1.36 3.39 0.06
CA PRO A 33 0.03 3.74 0.33
C PRO A 33 0.53 4.96 -0.47
N PRO A 34 -0.09 6.15 -0.42
CA PRO A 34 0.43 7.29 -1.17
C PRO A 34 1.75 7.80 -0.59
N GLU A 35 2.66 8.23 -1.47
CA GLU A 35 3.80 9.04 -1.08
C GLU A 35 3.32 10.47 -0.77
N PRO A 36 3.65 11.07 0.38
CA PRO A 36 3.20 12.42 0.72
C PRO A 36 4.10 13.50 0.08
N ASN A 37 4.22 13.46 -1.25
CA ASN A 37 5.06 14.39 -2.04
C ASN A 37 4.30 15.11 -3.17
N GLY A 38 2.96 15.03 -3.16
CA GLY A 38 2.09 15.69 -4.12
C GLY A 38 0.61 15.48 -3.82
N TYR A 39 -0.24 16.30 -4.45
CA TYR A 39 -1.69 16.20 -4.32
C TYR A 39 -2.27 15.01 -5.08
N LEU A 40 -3.41 14.50 -4.61
CA LEU A 40 -4.10 13.44 -5.32
C LEU A 40 -4.73 13.97 -6.62
N HIS A 41 -4.64 13.19 -7.69
CA HIS A 41 -5.40 13.39 -8.91
C HIS A 41 -6.37 12.23 -9.17
N ILE A 42 -7.23 12.37 -10.19
CA ILE A 42 -8.25 11.36 -10.57
C ILE A 42 -7.71 9.94 -10.79
N GLY A 43 -6.44 9.79 -11.17
CA GLY A 43 -5.79 8.48 -11.30
C GLY A 43 -5.75 7.68 -9.98
N HIS A 44 -5.65 8.34 -8.83
CA HIS A 44 -5.62 7.69 -7.52
C HIS A 44 -6.98 7.13 -7.14
N VAL A 45 -8.07 7.77 -7.58
CA VAL A 45 -9.45 7.38 -7.22
C VAL A 45 -9.71 5.92 -7.55
N LYS A 46 -9.20 5.43 -8.69
CA LYS A 46 -9.38 4.03 -9.07
C LYS A 46 -8.77 3.06 -8.03
N ALA A 47 -7.50 3.27 -7.68
CA ALA A 47 -6.82 2.42 -6.70
C ALA A 47 -7.49 2.53 -5.31
N PHE A 48 -7.79 3.77 -4.90
CA PHE A 48 -8.38 4.06 -3.61
C PHE A 48 -9.75 3.41 -3.43
N MET A 49 -10.60 3.50 -4.45
CA MET A 49 -11.93 2.88 -4.41
C MET A 49 -11.85 1.35 -4.47
N ILE A 50 -10.89 0.78 -5.18
CA ILE A 50 -10.69 -0.68 -5.19
C ILE A 50 -10.33 -1.16 -3.78
N ASP A 51 -9.28 -0.59 -3.17
CA ASP A 51 -8.82 -1.00 -1.84
C ASP A 51 -9.89 -0.76 -0.76
N TYR A 52 -10.58 0.38 -0.80
CA TYR A 52 -11.64 0.72 0.16
C TYR A 52 -12.86 -0.20 0.03
N LEU A 53 -13.38 -0.38 -1.19
CA LEU A 53 -14.58 -1.19 -1.39
C LEU A 53 -14.31 -2.66 -1.11
N VAL A 54 -13.14 -3.19 -1.45
CA VAL A 54 -12.77 -4.58 -1.14
C VAL A 54 -12.74 -4.81 0.38
N ALA A 55 -12.18 -3.89 1.17
CA ALA A 55 -12.26 -4.00 2.62
C ALA A 55 -13.72 -3.88 3.11
N LYS A 56 -14.45 -2.85 2.68
CA LYS A 56 -15.81 -2.57 3.13
C LYS A 56 -16.80 -3.70 2.84
N GLU A 57 -16.77 -4.27 1.63
CA GLU A 57 -17.65 -5.37 1.21
C GLU A 57 -17.44 -6.66 2.02
N ASN A 58 -16.27 -6.82 2.62
CA ASN A 58 -15.92 -8.00 3.41
C ASN A 58 -15.89 -7.71 4.93
N GLY A 59 -16.38 -6.54 5.37
CA GLY A 59 -16.32 -6.12 6.78
C GLY A 59 -14.89 -6.02 7.32
N GLY A 60 -13.92 -5.78 6.43
CA GLY A 60 -12.51 -5.68 6.73
C GLY A 60 -12.06 -4.27 7.09
N GLU A 61 -10.75 -4.08 7.18
CA GLU A 61 -10.11 -2.82 7.55
C GLU A 61 -9.32 -2.22 6.38
N LEU A 62 -9.40 -0.91 6.21
CA LEU A 62 -8.51 -0.16 5.34
C LEU A 62 -7.48 0.60 6.20
N ILE A 63 -6.20 0.51 5.86
CA ILE A 63 -5.14 1.31 6.47
C ILE A 63 -4.75 2.45 5.52
N LEU A 64 -4.74 3.68 5.99
CA LEU A 64 -4.09 4.78 5.28
C LEU A 64 -2.62 4.79 5.72
N ARG A 65 -1.71 4.51 4.79
CA ARG A 65 -0.28 4.45 5.08
C ARG A 65 0.45 5.48 4.22
N PHE A 66 1.11 6.44 4.84
CA PHE A 66 2.01 7.30 4.09
C PHE A 66 3.31 6.54 3.82
N ASP A 67 3.69 6.43 2.55
CA ASP A 67 4.97 5.84 2.14
C ASP A 67 6.06 6.91 2.21
N ASP A 68 6.39 7.31 3.45
CA ASP A 68 7.22 8.45 3.80
C ASP A 68 8.70 8.05 3.98
N THR A 69 9.25 7.39 2.97
CA THR A 69 10.64 6.89 3.00
C THR A 69 11.66 7.85 2.39
N ASN A 70 11.22 8.97 1.82
CA ASN A 70 12.03 9.98 1.18
C ASN A 70 12.00 11.33 1.95
N PRO A 71 12.96 11.55 2.87
CA PRO A 71 12.93 12.72 3.77
C PRO A 71 13.08 14.08 3.08
N THR A 72 13.35 14.11 1.76
CA THR A 72 13.60 15.35 1.01
C THR A 72 12.36 15.92 0.30
N LYS A 73 11.29 15.13 0.18
CA LYS A 73 10.11 15.48 -0.63
C LYS A 73 8.80 15.49 0.16
N GLU A 74 8.88 15.25 1.46
CA GLU A 74 7.72 14.97 2.29
C GLU A 74 7.36 16.20 3.10
N GLU A 75 6.13 16.67 2.92
CA GLU A 75 5.62 17.83 3.62
C GLU A 75 4.29 17.47 4.29
N THR A 76 4.09 18.01 5.51
CA THR A 76 2.84 17.81 6.26
C THR A 76 1.63 18.29 5.47
N GLU A 77 1.79 19.28 4.58
CA GLU A 77 0.70 19.75 3.71
C GLU A 77 0.13 18.64 2.82
N PHE A 78 0.97 17.74 2.29
CA PHE A 78 0.52 16.67 1.41
C PHE A 78 -0.19 15.58 2.20
N VAL A 79 0.27 15.29 3.42
CA VAL A 79 -0.40 14.38 4.35
C VAL A 79 -1.83 14.87 4.61
N GLU A 80 -1.98 16.15 4.99
CA GLU A 80 -3.28 16.75 5.28
C GLU A 80 -4.20 16.76 4.05
N ALA A 81 -3.68 17.16 2.89
CA ALA A 81 -4.46 17.21 1.65
C ALA A 81 -4.93 15.81 1.19
N ILE A 82 -4.05 14.79 1.29
CA ILE A 82 -4.40 13.40 0.96
C ILE A 82 -5.52 12.89 1.88
N GLU A 83 -5.44 13.18 3.18
CA GLU A 83 -6.51 12.80 4.10
C GLU A 83 -7.83 13.52 3.82
N GLU A 84 -7.77 14.82 3.49
CA GLU A 84 -8.95 15.60 3.10
C GLU A 84 -9.62 15.02 1.85
N ASP A 85 -8.85 14.80 0.79
CA ASP A 85 -9.34 14.25 -0.48
C ASP A 85 -9.93 12.84 -0.29
N ALA A 86 -9.28 11.99 0.50
CA ALA A 86 -9.79 10.65 0.81
C ALA A 86 -11.12 10.71 1.58
N ARG A 87 -11.24 11.59 2.58
CA ARG A 87 -12.51 11.82 3.31
C ARG A 87 -13.58 12.39 2.39
N TRP A 88 -13.23 13.31 1.49
CA TRP A 88 -14.15 13.87 0.51
C TRP A 88 -14.73 12.81 -0.44
N LEU A 89 -13.93 11.79 -0.79
CA LEU A 89 -14.37 10.61 -1.54
C LEU A 89 -15.25 9.63 -0.72
N GLY A 90 -15.44 9.88 0.58
CA GLY A 90 -16.20 9.00 1.48
C GLY A 90 -15.43 7.75 1.91
N ILE A 91 -14.10 7.80 1.85
CA ILE A 91 -13.21 6.73 2.31
C ILE A 91 -13.03 6.86 3.82
N GLU A 92 -13.24 5.76 4.51
CA GLU A 92 -12.98 5.61 5.93
C GLU A 92 -11.84 4.61 6.12
N TRP A 93 -10.92 4.91 7.03
CA TRP A 93 -9.80 4.03 7.36
C TRP A 93 -9.75 3.77 8.86
N ALA A 94 -9.24 2.58 9.23
CA ALA A 94 -9.14 2.14 10.61
C ALA A 94 -7.97 2.80 11.34
N LYS A 95 -6.86 3.07 10.63
CA LYS A 95 -5.64 3.64 11.21
C LYS A 95 -4.82 4.38 10.16
N VAL A 96 -4.16 5.46 10.60
CA VAL A 96 -3.06 6.12 9.87
C VAL A 96 -1.73 5.53 10.33
N THR A 97 -0.86 5.20 9.39
CA THR A 97 0.49 4.69 9.66
C THR A 97 1.50 5.38 8.77
N PHE A 98 2.75 5.46 9.21
CA PHE A 98 3.87 6.00 8.43
C PHE A 98 4.86 4.86 8.18
N ALA A 99 5.43 4.79 6.97
CA ALA A 99 6.47 3.82 6.66
C ALA A 99 7.74 4.08 7.49
N SER A 100 8.03 5.35 7.78
CA SER A 100 9.15 5.79 8.62
C SER A 100 9.10 5.25 10.05
N ASP A 101 7.91 5.04 10.64
CA ASP A 101 7.73 4.40 11.95
C ASP A 101 8.33 2.99 12.01
N TYR A 102 8.57 2.35 10.86
CA TYR A 102 9.11 1.00 10.76
C TYR A 102 10.61 0.96 10.42
N PHE A 103 11.32 2.10 10.36
CA PHE A 103 12.73 2.11 9.95
C PHE A 103 13.64 1.25 10.81
N ASP A 104 13.46 1.26 12.13
CA ASP A 104 14.25 0.40 13.03
C ASP A 104 14.06 -1.09 12.68
N LEU A 105 12.81 -1.51 12.47
CA LEU A 105 12.47 -2.88 12.08
C LEU A 105 13.04 -3.24 10.70
N LEU A 106 12.94 -2.32 9.73
CA LEU A 106 13.48 -2.52 8.38
C LEU A 106 15.01 -2.64 8.41
N TYR A 107 15.68 -1.85 9.25
CA TYR A 107 17.12 -1.93 9.46
C TYR A 107 17.54 -3.27 10.08
N GLU A 108 16.83 -3.74 11.11
CA GLU A 108 17.07 -5.07 11.70
C GLU A 108 16.92 -6.19 10.66
N TRP A 109 15.90 -6.12 9.81
CA TRP A 109 15.72 -7.07 8.72
C TRP A 109 16.83 -6.98 7.67
N ALA A 110 17.30 -5.78 7.33
CA ALA A 110 18.45 -5.60 6.44
C ALA A 110 19.71 -6.25 7.01
N GLN A 111 19.99 -6.07 8.31
CA GLN A 111 21.09 -6.75 8.99
C GLN A 111 20.93 -8.27 8.94
N LYS A 112 19.72 -8.79 9.16
CA LYS A 112 19.44 -10.22 9.04
C LYS A 112 19.72 -10.73 7.63
N LEU A 113 19.32 -10.01 6.59
CA LEU A 113 19.58 -10.38 5.21
C LEU A 113 21.08 -10.42 4.89
N VAL A 114 21.87 -9.50 5.43
CA VAL A 114 23.34 -9.51 5.30
C VAL A 114 23.93 -10.73 6.01
N LEU A 115 23.51 -11.01 7.24
CA LEU A 115 23.98 -12.18 8.00
C LEU A 115 23.60 -13.52 7.36
N ASP A 116 22.43 -13.59 6.73
CA ASP A 116 21.95 -14.76 5.98
C ASP A 116 22.63 -14.90 4.59
N GLY A 117 23.53 -13.98 4.22
CA GLY A 117 24.21 -13.98 2.91
C GLY A 117 23.29 -13.65 1.73
N LYS A 118 22.16 -12.96 1.99
CA LYS A 118 21.14 -12.58 0.99
C LYS A 118 21.19 -11.11 0.60
N ALA A 119 22.05 -10.33 1.25
CA ALA A 119 22.32 -8.93 0.93
C ALA A 119 23.82 -8.64 1.12
N TYR A 120 24.33 -7.64 0.40
CA TYR A 120 25.71 -7.18 0.47
C TYR A 120 25.77 -5.66 0.29
N VAL A 121 26.87 -5.03 0.68
CA VAL A 121 27.14 -3.61 0.40
C VAL A 121 27.80 -3.50 -0.95
N ASP A 122 27.24 -2.68 -1.83
CA ASP A 122 27.75 -2.45 -3.18
C ASP A 122 28.54 -1.13 -3.24
N ASP A 123 29.84 -1.23 -3.48
CA ASP A 123 30.76 -0.07 -3.56
C ASP A 123 30.83 0.53 -4.99
N GLN A 124 30.12 -0.06 -5.94
CA GLN A 124 30.11 0.39 -7.33
C GLN A 124 29.43 1.75 -7.52
N THR A 125 29.86 2.53 -8.52
CA THR A 125 29.15 3.77 -8.86
C THR A 125 27.79 3.46 -9.52
N PRO A 126 26.82 4.41 -9.52
CA PRO A 126 25.55 4.21 -10.20
C PRO A 126 25.69 3.82 -11.70
N GLU A 127 26.68 4.37 -12.41
CA GLU A 127 26.96 3.98 -13.79
C GLU A 127 27.44 2.53 -13.91
N GLU A 128 28.32 2.10 -13.00
CA GLU A 128 28.85 0.74 -12.98
C GLU A 128 27.77 -0.29 -12.62
N VAL A 129 26.91 0.02 -11.65
CA VAL A 129 25.73 -0.80 -11.30
C VAL A 129 24.84 -0.96 -12.52
N SER A 130 24.51 0.14 -13.22
CA SER A 130 23.67 0.09 -14.42
C SER A 130 24.28 -0.77 -15.53
N LYS A 131 25.61 -0.72 -15.71
CA LYS A 131 26.31 -1.52 -16.71
C LYS A 131 26.33 -3.01 -16.35
N ASN A 132 26.55 -3.33 -15.08
CA ASN A 132 26.69 -4.71 -14.60
C ASN A 132 25.34 -5.43 -14.44
N ARG A 133 24.25 -4.70 -14.15
CA ARG A 133 22.91 -5.27 -14.00
C ARG A 133 22.42 -5.98 -15.26
N GLY A 134 22.90 -5.56 -16.43
CA GLY A 134 22.38 -6.03 -17.72
C GLY A 134 20.98 -5.48 -18.02
N THR A 135 20.52 -5.71 -19.24
CA THR A 135 19.14 -5.40 -19.70
C THR A 135 18.25 -6.61 -19.61
#